data_AF-B2J6L6-F1
#
_entry.id   AF-B2J6L6-F1
#
_cell.length_a   1.000
_cell.length_b   1.000
_cell.length_c   1.000
_cell.angle_alpha   90.00
_cell.angle_beta   90.00
_cell.angle_gamma   90.00
#
_symmetry.space_group_name_H-M   'P 1'
#
loop_
_entity.id
_entity.type
_entity.pdbx_description
1 polymer ?
#
loop_
_entity_poly.entity_id
_entity_poly.type
_entity_poly.pdbx_seq_one_letter_code
_entity_poly.pdbx_strand_id
1 'polypeptide(L)'
;MIQCGFPQGIDDRGYLPLLSILYTNMSDRSLAQVVAEYAGKDYHILLNDVYRVGSMTSFSNEVIDSVKQKLISCNYEKWLADE
;
A
#
# COMPACT_ATOMS: atom_id res chain seq x y z
N MET A 1 -5.83 9.57 -0.57
CA MET A 1 -6.29 8.17 -0.43
C MET A 1 -5.66 7.49 0.79
N ILE A 2 -4.33 7.28 0.83
CA ILE A 2 -3.65 6.58 1.96
C ILE A 2 -3.89 7.28 3.31
N GLN A 3 -3.73 8.60 3.38
CA GLN A 3 -4.05 9.43 4.56
C GLN A 3 -5.47 9.23 5.11
N CYS A 4 -6.45 8.99 4.23
CA CYS A 4 -7.84 8.80 4.63
C CYS A 4 -8.09 7.38 5.16
N GLY A 5 -7.47 6.36 4.54
CA GLY A 5 -7.64 4.96 4.95
C GLY A 5 -6.87 4.61 6.23
N PHE A 6 -5.80 5.34 6.53
CA PHE A 6 -4.88 5.08 7.63
C PHE A 6 -4.53 6.35 8.43
N PRO A 7 -5.49 7.14 8.91
CA PRO A 7 -5.24 8.48 9.45
C PRO A 7 -4.33 8.53 10.69
N GLN A 8 -4.18 7.40 11.40
CA GLN A 8 -3.30 7.27 12.56
C GLN A 8 -1.98 6.54 12.23
N GLY A 9 -1.67 6.37 10.94
CA GLY A 9 -0.59 5.53 10.46
C GLY A 9 -1.06 4.13 10.07
N ILE A 10 -0.13 3.37 9.47
CA ILE A 10 -0.39 2.03 8.95
C ILE A 10 0.01 1.02 10.02
N ASP A 11 -0.92 0.16 10.45
CA ASP A 11 -0.62 -0.91 11.40
C ASP A 11 0.14 -2.06 10.72
N ASP A 12 0.86 -2.87 11.50
CA ASP A 12 1.70 -3.95 10.96
C ASP A 12 0.89 -4.97 10.15
N ARG A 13 -0.39 -5.16 10.50
CA ARG A 13 -1.30 -6.07 9.79
C ARG A 13 -1.79 -5.50 8.46
N GLY A 14 -1.98 -4.18 8.37
CA GLY A 14 -2.43 -3.49 7.16
C GLY A 14 -1.29 -3.11 6.22
N TYR A 15 -0.04 -3.09 6.70
CA TYR A 15 1.12 -2.61 5.95
C TYR A 15 1.44 -3.44 4.70
N LEU A 16 1.66 -4.75 4.84
CA LEU A 16 1.97 -5.59 3.66
C LEU A 16 0.79 -5.72 2.68
N PRO A 17 -0.46 -5.89 3.14
CA PRO A 17 -1.62 -5.88 2.23
C PRO A 17 -1.75 -4.55 1.47
N LEU A 18 -1.51 -3.41 2.14
CA LEU A 18 -1.53 -2.10 1.47
C LEU A 18 -0.47 -2.03 0.36
N LEU A 19 0.77 -2.44 0.66
CA LEU A 19 1.83 -2.49 -0.34
C LEU A 19 1.42 -3.38 -1.52
N SER A 20 0.86 -4.56 -1.27
CA SER A 20 0.43 -5.50 -2.32
C SER A 20 -0.64 -4.93 -3.23
N ILE A 21 -1.65 -4.25 -2.66
CA ILE A 21 -2.72 -3.62 -3.42
C ILE A 21 -2.17 -2.54 -4.36
N LEU A 22 -1.31 -1.67 -3.83
CA LEU A 22 -0.74 -0.55 -4.60
C LEU A 22 0.33 -1.01 -5.60
N TYR A 23 1.07 -2.08 -5.29
CA TYR A 23 2.08 -2.68 -6.16
C TYR A 23 1.52 -3.08 -7.53
N THR A 24 0.23 -3.43 -7.59
CA THR A 24 -0.42 -3.78 -8.87
C THR A 24 -0.49 -2.60 -9.84
N ASN A 25 -0.48 -1.37 -9.34
CA ASN A 25 -0.73 -0.15 -10.12
C ASN A 25 0.42 0.88 -10.04
N MET A 26 1.49 0.59 -9.29
CA MET A 26 2.64 1.48 -9.12
C MET A 26 3.94 0.74 -9.42
N SER A 27 4.94 1.44 -9.95
CA SER A 27 6.30 0.91 -9.98
C SER A 27 6.87 0.75 -8.57
N ASP A 28 7.83 -0.16 -8.41
CA ASP A 28 8.48 -0.42 -7.11
C ASP A 28 9.02 0.86 -6.45
N ARG A 29 9.62 1.73 -7.27
CA ARG A 29 10.23 3.00 -6.82
C ARG A 29 9.16 4.00 -6.39
N SER A 30 8.11 4.16 -7.20
CA SER A 30 7.00 5.07 -6.89
C SER A 30 6.29 4.65 -5.61
N LEU A 31 6.03 3.34 -5.45
CA LEU A 31 5.39 2.80 -4.26
C LEU A 31 6.26 3.01 -3.01
N ALA A 32 7.55 2.68 -3.10
CA ALA A 32 8.48 2.87 -1.99
C ALA A 32 8.57 4.33 -1.57
N GLN A 33 8.61 5.26 -2.53
CA GLN A 33 8.66 6.69 -2.26
C GLN A 33 7.39 7.20 -1.57
N VAL A 34 6.21 6.92 -2.14
CA VAL A 34 4.93 7.41 -1.60
C VAL A 34 4.70 6.89 -0.17
N VAL A 35 5.02 5.61 0.08
CA VAL A 35 4.81 5.03 1.41
C VAL A 35 5.89 5.48 2.40
N ALA A 36 7.14 5.71 1.95
CA ALA A 36 8.19 6.29 2.80
C ALA A 36 7.83 7.70 3.27
N GLU A 37 7.38 8.56 2.34
CA GLU A 37 6.92 9.92 2.65
C GLU A 37 5.73 9.91 3.60
N TYR A 38 4.79 8.99 3.39
CA TYR A 38 3.60 8.88 4.24
C TYR A 38 3.90 8.33 5.64
N ALA A 39 4.68 7.25 5.73
CA ALA A 39 4.97 6.57 6.98
C ALA A 39 6.15 7.19 7.76
N GLY A 40 6.83 8.18 7.19
CA GLY A 40 8.05 8.76 7.76
C GLY A 40 9.19 7.74 7.89
N LYS A 41 9.25 6.77 6.97
CA LYS A 41 10.23 5.67 6.98
C LYS A 41 11.32 5.89 5.95
N ASP A 42 12.46 5.23 6.14
CA ASP A 42 13.56 5.27 5.17
C ASP A 42 13.16 4.61 3.84
N TYR A 43 13.46 5.28 2.73
CA TYR A 43 13.13 4.83 1.39
C TYR A 43 13.77 3.48 1.03
N HIS A 44 15.03 3.24 1.40
CA HIS A 44 15.73 2.01 1.05
C HIS A 44 15.17 0.81 1.83
N ILE A 45 14.77 1.02 3.08
CA ILE A 45 14.04 0.01 3.86
C ILE A 45 12.71 -0.32 3.18
N LEU A 46 11.96 0.70 2.77
CA LEU A 46 10.68 0.54 2.08
C LEU A 46 10.82 -0.17 0.74
N LEU A 47 11.85 0.15 -0.04
CA LEU A 47 12.10 -0.49 -1.32
C LEU A 47 12.36 -2.01 -1.15
N ASN A 48 13.08 -2.41 -0.10
CA ASN A 48 13.27 -3.82 0.22
C ASN A 48 11.95 -4.51 0.61
N ASP A 49 11.09 -3.83 1.36
CA ASP A 49 9.75 -4.35 1.68
C ASP A 49 8.89 -4.51 0.42
N VAL A 50 8.97 -3.56 -0.51
CA VAL A 50 8.28 -3.63 -1.80
C VAL A 50 8.77 -4.83 -2.63
N TYR A 51 10.08 -5.06 -2.71
CA TYR A 51 10.62 -6.26 -3.35
C TYR A 51 10.16 -7.56 -2.67
N ARG A 52 10.08 -7.57 -1.34
CA ARG A 52 9.53 -8.72 -0.59
C ARG A 52 8.08 -8.97 -0.96
N VAL A 53 7.26 -7.93 -1.07
CA VAL A 53 5.84 -8.04 -1.45
C VAL A 53 5.70 -8.53 -2.89
N GLY A 54 6.49 -8.00 -3.83
CA GLY A 54 6.45 -8.43 -5.23
C GLY A 54 6.90 -9.89 -5.46
N SER A 55 7.70 -10.45 -4.54
CA SER A 55 8.10 -11.86 -4.56
C SER A 55 7.19 -12.78 -3.74
N MET A 56 6.26 -12.23 -2.95
CA MET A 56 5.25 -12.99 -2.22
C MET A 56 4.09 -13.35 -3.15
N THR A 57 3.80 -14.65 -3.27
CA THR A 57 2.75 -15.17 -4.15
C THR A 57 1.37 -15.24 -3.51
N SER A 58 1.24 -14.98 -2.21
CA SER A 58 -0.05 -15.05 -1.52
C SER A 58 -0.11 -14.21 -0.24
N PHE A 59 -1.05 -13.27 -0.21
CA PHE A 59 -1.59 -12.74 1.04
C PHE A 59 -2.96 -13.39 1.28
N SER A 60 -3.39 -13.44 2.54
CA SER A 60 -4.77 -13.84 2.83
C SER A 60 -5.73 -12.84 2.18
N ASN A 61 -6.61 -13.35 1.31
CA ASN A 61 -7.60 -12.55 0.59
C ASN A 61 -8.48 -11.73 1.55
N GLU A 62 -8.81 -12.28 2.73
CA GLU A 62 -9.63 -11.60 3.74
C GLU A 62 -8.99 -10.30 4.23
N VAL A 63 -7.66 -10.30 4.42
CA VAL A 63 -6.94 -9.12 4.92
C VAL A 63 -6.80 -8.08 3.81
N ILE A 64 -6.47 -8.53 2.58
CA ILE A 64 -6.44 -7.66 1.40
C ILE A 64 -7.81 -6.99 1.21
N ASP A 65 -8.90 -7.75 1.24
CA ASP A 65 -10.23 -7.23 0.99
C ASP A 65 -10.62 -6.19 2.03
N SER A 66 -10.31 -6.42 3.31
CA SER A 66 -10.57 -5.44 4.37
C SER A 66 -9.83 -4.11 4.14
N VAL A 67 -8.57 -4.17 3.69
CA VAL A 67 -7.77 -2.96 3.41
C VAL A 67 -8.27 -2.29 2.15
N LYS A 68 -8.57 -3.05 1.10
CA LYS A 68 -9.10 -2.55 -0.17
C LYS A 68 -10.43 -1.82 0.03
N GLN A 69 -11.33 -2.34 0.86
CA GLN A 69 -12.59 -1.67 1.19
C GLN A 69 -12.37 -0.31 1.86
N LYS A 70 -11.40 -0.21 2.79
CA LYS A 70 -11.02 1.09 3.39
C LYS A 70 -10.52 2.06 2.33
N LEU A 71 -9.67 1.61 1.41
CA LEU A 71 -9.16 2.46 0.33
C LEU A 71 -10.30 2.91 -0.60
N ILE A 72 -11.25 2.04 -0.94
CA ILE A 72 -12.42 2.37 -1.76
C ILE A 72 -13.23 3.50 -1.11
N SER A 73 -13.50 3.42 0.20
CA SER A 73 -14.17 4.50 0.95
C SER A 73 -13.40 5.83 0.95
N CYS A 74 -12.12 5.80 0.57
CA CYS A 74 -11.19 6.93 0.50
C CYS A 74 -10.81 7.32 -0.95
N ASN A 75 -11.71 7.07 -1.91
CA ASN A 75 -11.59 7.41 -3.33
C ASN A 75 -10.48 6.64 -4.08
N TYR A 76 -10.23 5.38 -3.72
CA TYR A 76 -9.28 4.52 -4.45
C TYR A 76 -9.65 4.35 -5.92
N GLU A 77 -10.93 4.19 -6.25
CA GLU A 77 -11.40 4.04 -7.63
C GLU A 77 -11.10 5.29 -8.47
N LYS A 78 -11.26 6.48 -7.87
CA LYS A 78 -10.88 7.72 -8.53
C LYS A 78 -9.37 7.81 -8.76
N TRP A 79 -8.58 7.43 -7.76
CA TRP A 79 -7.12 7.40 -7.89
C TRP A 79 -6.66 6.44 -8.99
N LEU A 80 -7.32 5.28 -9.14
CA LEU A 80 -7.06 4.34 -10.24
C LEU A 80 -7.43 4.88 -11.63
N ALA A 81 -8.39 5.80 -11.72
CA ALA A 81 -8.83 6.38 -12.98
C ALA A 81 -7.99 7.60 -13.42
N ASP A 82 -7.25 8.19 -12.48
CA ASP A 82 -6.41 9.38 -12.70
C ASP A 82 -4.93 9.01 -13.02
N GLU A 83 -4.55 7.72 -12.99
CA GLU A 83 -3.28 7.16 -13.52
C GLU A 83 -3.48 6.63 -14.95
#